data_AF-A0A2E6A5P3-F1
#
_entry.id   AF-A0A2E6A5P3-F1
#
_cell.length_a   1.000
_cell.length_b   1.000
_cell.length_c   1.000
_cell.angle_alpha   90.00
_cell.angle_beta   90.00
_cell.angle_gamma   90.00
#
_symmetry.space_group_name_H-M   'P 1'
#
loop_
_entity.id
_entity.type
_entity.pdbx_description
1 polymer ?
#
loop_
_entity_poly.entity_id
_entity_poly.type
_entity_poly.pdbx_seq_one_letter_code
_entity_poly.pdbx_strand_id
1 'polypeptide(L)'
;MKLLATVLLSVALGFVLAFALFNISREPVTGAFAPPLPPPTLAEPVGWTAEGNSQSRAEPRAEVRSFDAIFAYDTIFEQLYHAHVLAASLDFEQLQDLTRRTHGDDDAYVRQNIGGIFVERMVQLNAPTTLAFVRDLGGGEAWYVGHVFTSWARNDPPEALGAFEKLPEGALKNQLRGRLMADTRLRDSGLLSGLADDLNPQQRAQVAQAQANSLPPAEAFELALTLPPARRSQVLYAALSRWYVDDLDGLLARVAAVQDERQRRQLQQWAVMRVGQHDFDRAIDYASTLEGSNRLVESLIRTLAQTDPATAMARIAQTSATVRRQNLSAIVLGMWVGQDPDAALAYVDTSTLSAAELTSVGRAYAGVRPERATDWAMSLPDEYSNARRAALTTAVSRSHAIADRLLEQLDESPLRNELLLHAVNAKAEYDPDMALEWIKQYEREQNYPDMKQGVLLSIARRDPTRAAEIISTDLGSASQQSIVGVAQAWAATDVDAAEAWVRRLPETAPRDPAFASIVYMLAGSDFDQALDMAAEIGDTGIRSSVARHLANADPSRIGTIADRLGLSETFADEVRKARSTGFGAGAVRVR
;
A
#
# COMPACT_ATOMS: atom_id res chain seq x y z
N MET A 1 5.22 9.74 21.91
CA MET A 1 4.20 8.80 22.44
C MET A 1 3.17 9.45 23.36
N LYS A 2 3.53 10.31 24.33
CA LYS A 2 2.54 10.96 25.22
C LYS A 2 1.58 11.96 24.54
N LEU A 3 1.99 12.64 23.45
CA LEU A 3 1.09 13.52 22.68
C LEU A 3 0.01 12.78 21.86
N LEU A 4 0.25 11.52 21.48
CA LEU A 4 -0.73 10.75 20.69
C LEU A 4 -1.86 10.19 21.58
N ALA A 5 -1.58 9.93 22.86
CA ALA A 5 -2.56 9.40 23.81
C ALA A 5 -3.59 10.47 24.23
N THR A 6 -3.20 11.74 24.34
CA THR A 6 -4.10 12.83 24.73
C THR A 6 -5.08 13.20 23.60
N VAL A 7 -4.65 13.11 22.34
CA VAL A 7 -5.52 13.35 21.16
C VAL A 7 -6.56 12.21 20.98
N LEU A 8 -6.18 10.97 21.30
CA LEU A 8 -7.12 9.82 21.26
C LEU A 8 -8.16 9.86 22.40
N LEU A 9 -7.82 10.41 23.57
CA LEU A 9 -8.75 10.50 24.70
C LEU A 9 -9.83 11.59 24.50
N SER A 10 -9.50 12.69 23.81
CA SER A 10 -10.46 13.75 23.47
C SER A 10 -11.49 13.34 22.40
N VAL A 11 -11.11 12.44 21.48
CA VAL A 11 -12.03 11.87 20.48
C VAL A 11 -12.94 10.80 21.10
N ALA A 12 -12.43 10.04 22.10
CA ALA A 12 -13.22 9.03 22.81
C ALA A 12 -14.29 9.64 23.74
N LEU A 13 -14.00 10.76 24.42
CA LEU A 13 -14.98 11.40 25.32
C LEU A 13 -16.16 12.06 24.56
N GLY A 14 -15.94 12.51 23.32
CA GLY A 14 -17.01 13.03 22.46
C GLY A 14 -17.98 11.95 21.95
N PHE A 15 -17.56 10.68 21.93
CA PHE A 15 -18.41 9.55 21.51
C PHE A 15 -19.28 8.99 22.65
N VAL A 16 -18.82 9.06 23.90
CA VAL A 16 -19.54 8.47 25.05
C VAL A 16 -20.81 9.28 25.42
N LEU A 17 -20.81 10.61 25.24
CA LEU A 17 -22.01 11.43 25.48
C LEU A 17 -23.07 11.33 24.37
N ALA A 18 -22.70 10.90 23.16
CA ALA A 18 -23.65 10.68 22.07
C ALA A 18 -24.40 9.33 22.19
N PHE A 19 -23.79 8.33 22.82
CA PHE A 19 -24.37 6.98 22.94
C PHE A 19 -25.43 6.87 24.05
N ALA A 20 -25.36 7.71 25.09
CA ALA A 20 -26.30 7.67 26.22
C ALA A 20 -27.69 8.29 25.92
N LEU A 21 -27.86 8.97 24.79
CA LEU A 21 -29.14 9.58 24.38
C LEU A 21 -29.84 8.84 23.23
N PHE A 22 -29.29 7.71 22.75
CA PHE A 22 -29.80 7.01 21.55
C PHE A 22 -30.76 5.83 21.85
N ASN A 23 -31.14 5.57 23.10
CA ASN A 23 -31.98 4.40 23.42
C ASN A 23 -33.24 4.72 24.23
N ILE A 24 -34.06 5.66 23.74
CA ILE A 24 -35.46 5.78 24.16
C ILE A 24 -36.37 5.80 22.94
N SER A 25 -37.01 4.64 22.75
CA SER A 25 -38.32 4.38 22.12
C SER A 25 -38.48 4.61 20.60
N ARG A 26 -38.69 3.51 19.85
CA ARG A 26 -39.87 3.24 19.01
C ARG A 26 -39.97 1.75 18.63
N GLU A 27 -40.91 1.01 19.24
CA GLU A 27 -41.72 0.00 18.55
C GLU A 27 -43.08 -0.16 19.28
N PRO A 28 -44.21 -0.29 18.56
CA PRO A 28 -45.47 -0.75 19.12
C PRO A 28 -45.61 -2.26 18.86
N VAL A 29 -45.58 -3.08 19.91
CA VAL A 29 -45.98 -4.50 19.82
C VAL A 29 -47.23 -4.71 20.66
N THR A 30 -48.34 -4.94 19.98
CA THR A 30 -49.60 -5.44 20.55
C THR A 30 -49.45 -6.92 20.87
N GLY A 31 -49.59 -7.33 22.13
CA GLY A 31 -49.72 -8.75 22.50
C GLY A 31 -49.56 -9.06 24.00
N ALA A 32 -50.70 -9.28 24.67
CA ALA A 32 -50.95 -9.98 25.95
C ALA A 32 -49.93 -9.87 27.12
N PHE A 33 -50.36 -9.18 28.18
CA PHE A 33 -49.68 -9.01 29.47
C PHE A 33 -49.53 -10.32 30.28
N ALA A 34 -48.31 -10.59 30.77
CA ALA A 34 -48.06 -11.30 32.03
C ALA A 34 -47.63 -10.26 33.10
N PRO A 35 -47.98 -10.42 34.38
CA PRO A 35 -47.68 -9.41 35.39
C PRO A 35 -46.17 -9.33 35.70
N PRO A 36 -45.64 -8.15 36.07
CA PRO A 36 -44.22 -7.94 36.28
C PRO A 36 -43.74 -8.63 37.57
N LEU A 37 -42.58 -9.29 37.47
CA LEU A 37 -41.81 -9.73 38.64
C LEU A 37 -41.29 -8.52 39.43
N PRO A 38 -41.20 -8.58 40.77
CA PRO A 38 -40.65 -7.50 41.58
C PRO A 38 -39.14 -7.31 41.30
N PRO A 39 -38.62 -6.08 41.48
CA PRO A 39 -37.21 -5.77 41.22
C PRO A 39 -36.27 -6.57 42.14
N PRO A 40 -35.09 -6.98 41.67
CA PRO A 40 -34.11 -7.69 42.50
C PRO A 40 -33.62 -6.76 43.62
N THR A 41 -33.72 -7.23 44.86
CA THR A 41 -33.08 -6.61 46.02
C THR A 41 -31.57 -6.64 45.83
N LEU A 42 -30.96 -5.47 45.76
CA LEU A 42 -29.49 -5.32 45.74
C LEU A 42 -28.93 -5.89 47.05
N ALA A 43 -28.19 -6.99 46.95
CA ALA A 43 -27.39 -7.52 48.04
C ALA A 43 -26.30 -6.51 48.41
N GLU A 44 -26.09 -6.30 49.72
CA GLU A 44 -25.07 -5.40 50.27
C GLU A 44 -23.66 -5.76 49.76
N PRO A 45 -22.79 -4.77 49.49
CA PRO A 45 -21.42 -5.04 49.10
C PRO A 45 -20.63 -5.60 50.29
N VAL A 46 -20.09 -6.81 50.09
CA VAL A 46 -19.11 -7.43 50.98
C VAL A 46 -17.83 -6.59 51.02
N GLY A 47 -17.53 -6.07 52.21
CA GLY A 47 -16.21 -5.79 52.79
C GLY A 47 -15.09 -5.26 51.87
N TRP A 48 -14.96 -3.94 51.81
CA TRP A 48 -13.65 -3.28 51.70
C TRP A 48 -13.38 -2.54 53.02
N THR A 49 -12.47 -3.06 53.83
CA THR A 49 -12.07 -2.46 55.11
C THR A 49 -11.29 -1.18 54.85
N ALA A 50 -11.84 -0.06 55.33
CA ALA A 50 -11.20 1.24 55.35
C ALA A 50 -10.19 1.31 56.52
N GLU A 51 -8.92 1.03 56.24
CA GLU A 51 -7.82 1.54 57.05
C GLU A 51 -6.85 2.29 56.13
N GLY A 52 -6.75 3.60 56.35
CA GLY A 52 -5.69 4.43 55.77
C GLY A 52 -6.12 5.46 54.72
N ASN A 53 -6.98 6.42 55.08
CA ASN A 53 -6.65 7.86 54.91
C ASN A 53 -7.77 8.74 55.48
N SER A 54 -7.71 8.99 56.78
CA SER A 54 -8.54 9.97 57.48
C SER A 54 -7.96 11.38 57.34
N GLN A 55 -7.82 11.90 56.11
CA GLN A 55 -7.62 13.33 55.85
C GLN A 55 -8.19 13.74 54.48
N SER A 56 -9.51 13.87 54.38
CA SER A 56 -10.11 15.02 53.68
C SER A 56 -11.57 15.13 54.10
N ARG A 57 -11.83 15.95 55.12
CA ARG A 57 -13.17 16.52 55.28
C ARG A 57 -13.48 17.29 54.00
N ALA A 58 -14.41 16.81 53.20
CA ALA A 58 -15.01 17.62 52.16
C ALA A 58 -15.75 18.77 52.85
N GLU A 59 -15.13 19.95 52.88
CA GLU A 59 -15.88 21.19 53.06
C GLU A 59 -16.98 21.27 51.99
N PRO A 60 -18.11 21.96 52.24
CA PRO A 60 -19.08 22.23 51.20
C PRO A 60 -18.39 23.01 50.08
N ARG A 61 -18.01 22.31 49.01
CA ARG A 61 -17.27 22.89 47.87
C ARG A 61 -18.11 24.04 47.33
N ALA A 62 -17.53 25.24 47.40
CA ALA A 62 -18.19 26.49 47.10
C ALA A 62 -18.90 26.44 45.75
N GLU A 63 -20.11 27.02 45.69
CA GLU A 63 -20.78 27.37 44.45
C GLU A 63 -19.77 28.11 43.55
N VAL A 64 -19.48 27.58 42.36
CA VAL A 64 -18.46 28.17 41.48
C VAL A 64 -18.96 29.53 41.00
N ARG A 65 -18.38 30.59 41.56
CA ARG A 65 -18.74 31.99 41.27
C ARG A 65 -17.72 32.72 40.38
N SER A 66 -16.66 32.06 39.95
CA SER A 66 -15.61 32.67 39.13
C SER A 66 -14.96 31.67 38.17
N PHE A 67 -14.38 32.19 37.08
CA PHE A 67 -13.68 31.40 36.07
C PHE A 67 -12.48 30.64 36.64
N ASP A 68 -11.67 31.28 37.49
CA ASP A 68 -10.46 30.66 38.04
C ASP A 68 -10.76 29.48 38.96
N ALA A 69 -11.91 29.50 39.63
CA ALA A 69 -12.36 28.40 40.48
C ALA A 69 -12.66 27.11 39.69
N ILE A 70 -12.87 27.19 38.37
CA ILE A 70 -13.05 26.01 37.51
C ILE A 70 -11.80 25.13 37.57
N PHE A 71 -10.59 25.71 37.60
CA PHE A 71 -9.34 24.96 37.53
C PHE A 71 -8.85 24.42 38.87
N ALA A 72 -9.59 24.68 39.96
CA ALA A 72 -9.32 24.11 41.27
C ALA A 72 -9.79 22.66 41.40
N TYR A 73 -10.51 22.14 40.40
CA TYR A 73 -11.00 20.76 40.37
C TYR A 73 -10.03 19.84 39.64
N ASP A 74 -9.83 18.64 40.19
CA ASP A 74 -8.80 17.70 39.73
C ASP A 74 -9.16 17.00 38.41
N THR A 75 -10.45 16.85 38.12
CA THR A 75 -10.91 16.11 36.94
C THR A 75 -11.46 17.03 35.86
N ILE A 76 -11.15 16.73 34.59
CA ILE A 76 -11.71 17.40 33.42
C ILE A 76 -13.25 17.41 33.46
N PHE A 77 -13.86 16.32 33.94
CA PHE A 77 -15.31 16.22 34.09
C PHE A 77 -15.86 17.28 35.05
N GLU A 78 -15.27 17.43 36.25
CA GLU A 78 -15.67 18.46 37.22
C GLU A 78 -15.46 19.86 36.66
N GLN A 79 -14.33 20.12 36.00
CA GLN A 79 -14.03 21.42 35.38
C GLN A 79 -15.10 21.79 34.33
N LEU A 80 -15.45 20.87 33.44
CA LEU A 80 -16.49 21.11 32.43
C LEU A 80 -17.88 21.27 33.07
N TYR A 81 -18.23 20.47 34.07
CA TYR A 81 -19.48 20.61 34.81
C TYR A 81 -19.60 22.01 35.44
N HIS A 82 -18.56 22.45 36.13
CA HIS A 82 -18.54 23.75 36.79
C HIS A 82 -18.48 24.92 35.80
N ALA A 83 -17.86 24.74 34.62
CA ALA A 83 -17.96 25.71 33.53
C ALA A 83 -19.41 25.89 33.04
N HIS A 84 -20.20 24.81 32.93
CA HIS A 84 -21.62 24.90 32.59
C HIS A 84 -22.43 25.60 33.70
N VAL A 85 -22.16 25.27 34.97
CA VAL A 85 -22.83 25.91 36.11
C VAL A 85 -22.54 27.41 36.12
N LEU A 86 -21.27 27.80 35.94
CA LEU A 86 -20.89 29.20 35.86
C LEU A 86 -21.60 29.88 34.68
N ALA A 87 -21.50 29.31 33.47
CA ALA A 87 -22.12 29.86 32.28
C ALA A 87 -23.63 30.11 32.46
N ALA A 88 -24.35 29.18 33.08
CA ALA A 88 -25.78 29.29 33.33
C ALA A 88 -26.16 30.49 34.20
N SER A 89 -25.26 30.93 35.09
CA SER A 89 -25.46 32.06 36.01
C SER A 89 -25.09 33.43 35.45
N LEU A 90 -24.42 33.48 34.29
CA LEU A 90 -23.90 34.71 33.71
C LEU A 90 -24.84 35.33 32.68
N ASP A 91 -24.78 36.65 32.57
CA ASP A 91 -25.40 37.39 31.47
C ASP A 91 -24.54 37.38 30.20
N PHE A 92 -25.05 37.97 29.12
CA PHE A 92 -24.40 37.95 27.82
C PHE A 92 -23.07 38.71 27.80
N GLU A 93 -22.97 39.85 28.51
CA GLU A 93 -21.76 40.68 28.53
C GLU A 93 -20.64 39.98 29.32
N GLN A 94 -20.99 39.38 30.45
CA GLN A 94 -20.09 38.56 31.25
C GLN A 94 -19.56 37.36 30.46
N LEU A 95 -20.42 36.70 29.68
CA LEU A 95 -20.01 35.61 28.80
C LEU A 95 -19.07 36.08 27.70
N GLN A 96 -19.28 37.25 27.09
CA GLN A 96 -18.37 37.82 26.10
C GLN A 96 -16.96 38.02 26.66
N ASP A 97 -16.86 38.57 27.87
CA ASP A 97 -15.57 38.77 28.53
C ASP A 97 -14.85 37.46 28.82
N LEU A 98 -15.56 36.46 29.32
CA LEU A 98 -14.98 35.14 29.54
C LEU A 98 -14.62 34.45 28.23
N THR A 99 -15.39 34.60 27.15
CA THR A 99 -15.02 34.05 25.85
C THR A 99 -13.74 34.71 25.32
N ARG A 100 -13.59 36.04 25.40
CA ARG A 100 -12.32 36.72 25.03
C ARG A 100 -11.15 36.18 25.83
N ARG A 101 -11.33 36.03 27.14
CA ARG A 101 -10.32 35.47 28.05
C ARG A 101 -9.94 34.06 27.63
N THR A 102 -10.91 33.18 27.40
CA THR A 102 -10.64 31.80 26.97
C THR A 102 -10.01 31.74 25.60
N HIS A 103 -10.39 32.61 24.66
CA HIS A 103 -9.87 32.62 23.28
C HIS A 103 -8.39 32.99 23.21
N GLY A 104 -7.94 33.89 24.09
CA GLY A 104 -6.54 34.29 24.21
C GLY A 104 -5.66 33.34 25.03
N ASP A 105 -6.22 32.26 25.58
CA ASP A 105 -5.47 31.28 26.37
C ASP A 105 -4.59 30.40 25.48
N ASP A 106 -3.42 29.95 25.96
CA ASP A 106 -2.50 29.08 25.21
C ASP A 106 -2.92 27.60 25.21
N ASP A 107 -3.77 27.18 26.14
CA ASP A 107 -4.30 25.82 26.22
C ASP A 107 -5.51 25.62 25.29
N ALA A 108 -5.41 24.65 24.38
CA ALA A 108 -6.50 24.26 23.50
C ALA A 108 -7.72 23.73 24.26
N TYR A 109 -7.53 23.09 25.42
CA TYR A 109 -8.62 22.64 26.28
C TYR A 109 -9.46 23.82 26.78
N VAL A 110 -8.80 24.89 27.23
CA VAL A 110 -9.47 26.11 27.72
C VAL A 110 -10.13 26.86 26.57
N ARG A 111 -9.39 27.11 25.48
CA ARG A 111 -9.93 27.78 24.28
C ARG A 111 -11.18 27.08 23.75
N GLN A 112 -11.09 25.78 23.49
CA GLN A 112 -12.14 25.07 22.73
C GLN A 112 -13.25 24.51 23.62
N ASN A 113 -12.93 23.90 24.76
CA ASN A 113 -13.97 23.25 25.57
C ASN A 113 -14.64 24.24 26.52
N ILE A 114 -13.87 24.96 27.34
CA ILE A 114 -14.44 25.93 28.29
C ILE A 114 -15.00 27.14 27.54
N GLY A 115 -14.23 27.71 26.60
CA GLY A 115 -14.71 28.80 25.75
C GLY A 115 -15.91 28.40 24.89
N GLY A 116 -15.96 27.14 24.43
CA GLY A 116 -17.12 26.57 23.73
C GLY A 116 -18.40 26.56 24.57
N ILE A 117 -18.31 26.24 25.86
CA ILE A 117 -19.47 26.25 26.78
C ILE A 117 -20.04 27.66 26.94
N PHE A 118 -19.17 28.68 27.06
CA PHE A 118 -19.62 30.07 27.15
C PHE A 118 -20.32 30.51 25.86
N VAL A 119 -19.74 30.18 24.70
CA VAL A 119 -20.36 30.48 23.41
C VAL A 119 -21.69 29.75 23.24
N GLU A 120 -21.79 28.47 23.63
CA GLU A 120 -23.04 27.72 23.62
C GLU A 120 -24.13 28.42 24.44
N ARG A 121 -23.78 28.89 25.65
CA ARG A 121 -24.72 29.66 26.47
C ARG A 121 -25.12 30.98 25.81
N MET A 122 -24.17 31.68 25.19
CA MET A 122 -24.46 32.91 24.46
C MET A 122 -25.42 32.67 23.28
N VAL A 123 -25.24 31.56 22.54
CA VAL A 123 -26.15 31.18 21.44
C VAL A 123 -27.58 31.00 21.96
N GLN A 124 -27.75 30.34 23.11
CA GLN A 124 -29.06 30.16 23.74
C GLN A 124 -29.71 31.48 24.16
N LEU A 125 -28.91 32.48 24.54
CA LEU A 125 -29.41 33.80 24.93
C LEU A 125 -29.74 34.68 23.71
N ASN A 126 -28.82 34.74 22.73
CA ASN A 126 -28.98 35.54 21.51
C ASN A 126 -27.97 35.09 20.42
N ALA A 127 -28.41 34.20 19.54
CA ALA A 127 -27.56 33.66 18.48
C ALA A 127 -27.07 34.70 17.44
N PRO A 128 -27.89 35.65 16.92
CA PRO A 128 -27.41 36.68 16.02
C PRO A 128 -26.27 37.54 16.60
N THR A 129 -26.42 37.97 17.86
CA THR A 129 -25.42 38.80 18.55
C THR A 129 -24.16 37.98 18.84
N THR A 130 -24.31 36.70 19.17
CA THR A 130 -23.18 35.79 19.37
C THR A 130 -22.39 35.60 18.08
N LEU A 131 -23.08 35.40 16.94
CA LEU A 131 -22.44 35.27 15.63
C LEU A 131 -21.62 36.52 15.27
N ALA A 132 -22.17 37.72 15.51
CA ALA A 132 -21.43 38.96 15.29
C ALA A 132 -20.18 39.02 16.17
N PHE A 133 -20.33 38.76 17.47
CA PHE A 133 -19.23 38.76 18.43
C PHE A 133 -18.10 37.79 18.07
N VAL A 134 -18.40 36.53 17.72
CA VAL A 134 -17.35 35.54 17.41
C VAL A 134 -16.64 35.80 16.09
N ARG A 135 -17.27 36.54 15.16
CA ARG A 135 -16.61 37.00 13.94
C ARG A 135 -15.60 38.11 14.21
N ASP A 136 -15.85 38.94 15.22
CA ASP A 136 -14.94 40.02 15.61
C ASP A 136 -13.75 39.53 16.46
N LEU A 137 -13.80 38.30 16.99
CA LEU A 137 -12.76 37.74 17.86
C LEU A 137 -11.40 37.47 17.18
N GLY A 138 -11.33 37.41 15.84
CA GLY A 138 -10.11 37.17 15.07
C GLY A 138 -9.44 35.80 15.33
N GLY A 139 -8.70 35.26 14.36
CA GLY A 139 -7.79 34.11 14.60
C GLY A 139 -8.42 32.74 14.96
N GLY A 140 -9.75 32.60 15.02
CA GLY A 140 -10.45 31.34 15.36
C GLY A 140 -11.84 31.18 14.73
N GLU A 141 -12.17 32.03 13.75
CA GLU A 141 -13.52 32.23 13.20
C GLU A 141 -14.23 30.94 12.80
N ALA A 142 -13.56 30.03 12.08
CA ALA A 142 -14.21 28.85 11.50
C ALA A 142 -14.74 27.84 12.53
N TRP A 143 -14.11 27.74 13.72
CA TRP A 143 -14.56 26.82 14.75
C TRP A 143 -15.78 27.39 15.50
N TYR A 144 -15.66 28.59 16.08
CA TYR A 144 -16.75 29.22 16.83
C TYR A 144 -17.95 29.52 15.94
N VAL A 145 -17.75 30.06 14.74
CA VAL A 145 -18.86 30.30 13.78
C VAL A 145 -19.56 28.99 13.44
N GLY A 146 -18.79 27.92 13.22
CA GLY A 146 -19.34 26.59 13.01
C GLY A 146 -20.19 26.08 14.17
N HIS A 147 -19.68 26.22 15.39
CA HIS A 147 -20.39 25.83 16.60
C HIS A 147 -21.69 26.63 16.79
N VAL A 148 -21.62 27.96 16.63
CA VAL A 148 -22.78 28.86 16.69
C VAL A 148 -23.85 28.44 15.69
N PHE A 149 -23.50 28.22 14.42
CA PHE A 149 -24.48 27.80 13.41
C PHE A 149 -25.08 26.42 13.70
N THR A 150 -24.29 25.45 14.16
CA THR A 150 -24.81 24.13 14.51
C THR A 150 -25.77 24.18 15.70
N SER A 151 -25.44 24.94 16.74
CA SER A 151 -26.29 25.10 17.93
C SER A 151 -27.54 25.93 17.62
N TRP A 152 -27.37 27.08 16.95
CA TRP A 152 -28.48 27.94 16.53
C TRP A 152 -29.46 27.18 15.64
N ALA A 153 -28.99 26.45 14.63
CA ALA A 153 -29.87 25.70 13.75
C ALA A 153 -30.63 24.58 14.49
N ARG A 154 -30.06 23.98 15.54
CA ARG A 154 -30.75 22.97 16.36
C ARG A 154 -31.84 23.58 17.27
N ASN A 155 -31.73 24.86 17.62
CA ASN A 155 -32.67 25.57 18.49
C ASN A 155 -33.74 26.34 17.69
N ASP A 156 -33.33 27.10 16.67
CA ASP A 156 -34.18 27.85 15.74
C ASP A 156 -33.65 27.69 14.30
N PRO A 157 -34.01 26.58 13.61
CA PRO A 157 -33.51 26.32 12.27
C PRO A 157 -33.87 27.39 11.24
N PRO A 158 -35.13 27.89 11.13
CA PRO A 158 -35.48 28.92 10.15
C PRO A 158 -34.63 30.19 10.28
N GLU A 159 -34.41 30.68 11.49
CA GLU A 159 -33.62 31.89 11.71
C GLU A 159 -32.13 31.66 11.36
N ALA A 160 -31.58 30.53 11.80
CA ALA A 160 -30.20 30.15 11.51
C ALA A 160 -29.95 29.96 10.00
N LEU A 161 -30.88 29.34 9.28
CA LEU A 161 -30.78 29.14 7.83
C LEU A 161 -30.88 30.48 7.08
N GLY A 162 -31.77 31.37 7.50
CA GLY A 162 -31.84 32.74 6.96
C GLY A 162 -30.57 33.55 7.22
N ALA A 163 -29.89 33.34 8.36
CA ALA A 163 -28.58 33.93 8.64
C ALA A 163 -27.46 33.31 7.79
N PHE A 164 -27.51 31.99 7.57
CA PHE A 164 -26.56 31.26 6.73
C PHE A 164 -26.61 31.73 5.28
N GLU A 165 -27.80 31.94 4.71
CA GLU A 165 -27.98 32.39 3.33
C GLU A 165 -27.29 33.74 3.05
N LYS A 166 -27.32 34.65 4.04
CA LYS A 166 -26.70 35.98 3.98
C LYS A 166 -25.17 35.97 4.05
N LEU A 167 -24.54 34.83 4.35
CA LEU A 167 -23.09 34.73 4.36
C LEU A 167 -22.52 34.87 2.93
N PRO A 168 -21.35 35.52 2.77
CA PRO A 168 -20.67 35.57 1.48
C PRO A 168 -20.27 34.16 1.03
N GLU A 169 -20.33 33.90 -0.27
CA GLU A 169 -19.81 32.65 -0.83
C GLU A 169 -18.30 32.54 -0.59
N GLY A 170 -17.83 31.34 -0.24
CA GLY A 170 -16.44 31.10 0.09
C GLY A 170 -16.23 29.83 0.91
N ALA A 171 -14.99 29.61 1.36
CA ALA A 171 -14.59 28.41 2.11
C ALA A 171 -15.43 28.22 3.38
N LEU A 172 -15.67 29.29 4.15
CA LEU A 172 -16.44 29.24 5.39
C LEU A 172 -17.89 28.79 5.13
N LYS A 173 -18.59 29.44 4.19
CA LYS A 173 -19.98 29.08 3.84
C LYS A 173 -20.07 27.65 3.32
N ASN A 174 -19.11 27.20 2.50
CA ASN A 174 -19.05 25.81 2.04
C ASN A 174 -18.86 24.81 3.19
N GLN A 175 -17.98 25.12 4.15
CA GLN A 175 -17.76 24.28 5.34
C GLN A 175 -19.01 24.19 6.23
N LEU A 176 -19.65 25.34 6.49
CA LEU A 176 -20.89 25.41 7.25
C LEU A 176 -22.02 24.64 6.56
N ARG A 177 -22.13 24.77 5.23
CA ARG A 177 -23.10 24.02 4.41
C ARG A 177 -22.97 22.52 4.65
N GLY A 178 -21.74 22.01 4.54
CA GLY A 178 -21.44 20.59 4.78
C GLY A 178 -21.80 20.15 6.20
N ARG A 179 -21.50 20.97 7.23
CA ARG A 179 -21.85 20.67 8.64
C ARG A 179 -23.35 20.63 8.88
N LEU A 180 -24.09 21.64 8.42
CA LEU A 180 -25.54 21.71 8.60
C LEU A 180 -26.23 20.54 7.91
N MET A 181 -25.82 20.19 6.69
CA MET A 181 -26.39 19.07 5.94
C MET A 181 -25.97 17.69 6.44
N ALA A 182 -24.85 17.60 7.17
CA ALA A 182 -24.44 16.38 7.85
C ALA A 182 -25.14 16.19 9.20
N ASP A 183 -25.73 17.23 9.79
CA ASP A 183 -26.47 17.10 11.05
C ASP A 183 -27.76 16.28 10.87
N THR A 184 -27.86 15.16 11.58
CA THR A 184 -28.99 14.23 11.45
C THR A 184 -30.32 14.88 11.84
N ARG A 185 -30.36 15.68 12.92
CA ARG A 185 -31.61 16.30 13.39
C ARG A 185 -32.13 17.33 12.39
N LEU A 186 -31.22 18.12 11.80
CA LEU A 186 -31.60 19.09 10.77
C LEU A 186 -32.06 18.41 9.49
N ARG A 187 -31.39 17.34 9.09
CA ARG A 187 -31.76 16.56 7.88
C ARG A 187 -33.15 15.97 7.99
N ASP A 188 -33.48 15.39 9.13
CA ASP A 188 -34.77 14.74 9.38
C ASP A 188 -35.93 15.75 9.51
N SER A 189 -35.63 17.04 9.74
CA SER A 189 -36.63 18.11 9.82
C SER A 189 -37.26 18.49 8.47
N GLY A 190 -36.62 18.14 7.35
CA GLY A 190 -37.04 18.54 6.00
C GLY A 190 -36.72 20.01 5.63
N LEU A 191 -36.18 20.81 6.55
CA LEU A 191 -35.92 22.24 6.36
C LEU A 191 -34.70 22.55 5.47
N LEU A 192 -33.89 21.54 5.13
CA LEU A 192 -32.69 21.69 4.32
C LEU A 192 -32.91 21.48 2.81
N SER A 193 -34.16 21.26 2.37
CA SER A 193 -34.49 20.97 0.96
C SER A 193 -34.03 22.06 0.00
N GLY A 194 -34.38 23.33 0.26
CA GLY A 194 -33.93 24.46 -0.57
C GLY A 194 -32.41 24.59 -0.63
N LEU A 195 -31.73 24.28 0.48
CA LEU A 195 -30.27 24.31 0.59
C LEU A 195 -29.60 23.17 -0.20
N ALA A 196 -30.31 22.06 -0.39
CA ALA A 196 -29.87 20.92 -1.21
C ALA A 196 -30.05 21.18 -2.71
N ASP A 197 -31.13 21.89 -3.09
CA ASP A 197 -31.47 22.20 -4.49
C ASP A 197 -30.42 23.12 -5.14
N ASP A 198 -29.85 24.04 -4.36
CA ASP A 198 -28.84 25.01 -4.83
C ASP A 198 -27.42 24.44 -4.97
N LEU A 199 -27.21 23.17 -4.65
CA LEU A 199 -25.87 22.58 -4.65
C LEU A 199 -25.38 22.26 -6.07
N ASN A 200 -24.19 22.76 -6.39
CA ASN A 200 -23.46 22.29 -7.56
C ASN A 200 -22.93 20.83 -7.34
N PRO A 201 -22.51 20.12 -8.40
CA PRO A 201 -22.07 18.72 -8.27
C PRO A 201 -20.92 18.49 -7.27
N GLN A 202 -19.99 19.44 -7.16
CA GLN A 202 -18.88 19.35 -6.21
C GLN A 202 -19.36 19.51 -4.77
N GLN A 203 -20.24 20.48 -4.51
CA GLN A 203 -20.82 20.71 -3.19
C GLN A 203 -21.70 19.53 -2.76
N ARG A 204 -22.50 18.96 -3.68
CA ARG A 204 -23.25 17.72 -3.42
C ARG A 204 -22.35 16.57 -2.98
N ALA A 205 -21.23 16.37 -3.67
CA ALA A 205 -20.28 15.33 -3.31
C ALA A 205 -19.63 15.58 -1.94
N GLN A 206 -19.35 16.83 -1.57
CA GLN A 206 -18.83 17.20 -0.25
C GLN A 206 -19.86 16.98 0.87
N VAL A 207 -21.11 17.34 0.64
CA VAL A 207 -22.22 17.12 1.57
C VAL A 207 -22.44 15.62 1.80
N ALA A 208 -22.52 14.83 0.73
CA ALA A 208 -22.69 13.38 0.83
C ALA A 208 -21.52 12.71 1.56
N GLN A 209 -20.28 13.17 1.36
CA GLN A 209 -19.13 12.72 2.15
C GLN A 209 -19.26 13.05 3.64
N ALA A 210 -19.71 14.26 3.98
CA ALA A 210 -19.91 14.67 5.37
C ALA A 210 -21.04 13.86 6.04
N GLN A 211 -22.12 13.60 5.31
CA GLN A 211 -23.24 12.77 5.76
C GLN A 211 -22.82 11.32 6.01
N ALA A 212 -22.03 10.71 5.12
CA ALA A 212 -21.61 9.32 5.24
C ALA A 212 -20.87 9.02 6.57
N ASN A 213 -20.17 10.01 7.13
CA ASN A 213 -19.50 9.84 8.44
C ASN A 213 -20.50 9.74 9.61
N SER A 214 -21.70 10.32 9.47
CA SER A 214 -22.75 10.30 10.49
C SER A 214 -23.77 9.17 10.29
N LEU A 215 -23.86 8.61 9.09
CA LEU A 215 -24.82 7.56 8.74
C LEU A 215 -24.42 6.19 9.32
N PRO A 216 -25.39 5.28 9.52
CA PRO A 216 -25.14 3.85 9.69
C PRO A 216 -24.27 3.32 8.53
N PRO A 217 -23.41 2.31 8.76
CA PRO A 217 -22.44 1.89 7.74
C PRO A 217 -23.07 1.42 6.42
N ALA A 218 -24.22 0.74 6.48
CA ALA A 218 -24.96 0.30 5.30
C ALA A 218 -25.49 1.49 4.46
N GLU A 219 -26.09 2.48 5.12
CA GLU A 219 -26.59 3.69 4.45
C GLU A 219 -25.44 4.55 3.89
N ALA A 220 -24.34 4.65 4.63
CA ALA A 220 -23.12 5.32 4.16
C ALA A 220 -22.55 4.66 2.91
N PHE A 221 -22.63 3.33 2.82
CA PHE A 221 -22.22 2.58 1.63
C PHE A 221 -23.12 2.87 0.43
N GLU A 222 -24.45 2.88 0.60
CA GLU A 222 -25.37 3.24 -0.49
C GLU A 222 -25.13 4.67 -0.98
N LEU A 223 -25.00 5.62 -0.06
CA LEU A 223 -24.69 7.00 -0.38
C LEU A 223 -23.38 7.10 -1.17
N ALA A 224 -22.35 6.35 -0.77
CA ALA A 224 -21.07 6.35 -1.46
C ALA A 224 -21.18 5.89 -2.92
N LEU A 225 -22.03 4.91 -3.23
CA LEU A 225 -22.24 4.44 -4.60
C LEU A 225 -22.81 5.52 -5.54
N THR A 226 -23.53 6.50 -4.99
CA THR A 226 -24.06 7.64 -5.75
C THR A 226 -23.00 8.70 -6.10
N LEU A 227 -21.83 8.66 -5.44
CA LEU A 227 -20.81 9.70 -5.59
C LEU A 227 -19.97 9.56 -6.87
N PRO A 228 -19.36 10.66 -7.36
CA PRO A 228 -18.37 10.61 -8.44
C PRO A 228 -17.15 9.73 -8.07
N PRO A 229 -16.48 9.08 -9.04
CA PRO A 229 -15.38 8.15 -8.79
C PRO A 229 -14.27 8.69 -7.87
N ALA A 230 -13.90 9.96 -8.02
CA ALA A 230 -12.84 10.59 -7.22
C ALA A 230 -13.15 10.66 -5.70
N ARG A 231 -14.43 10.62 -5.31
CA ARG A 231 -14.87 10.68 -3.90
C ARG A 231 -15.45 9.36 -3.42
N ARG A 232 -16.01 8.57 -4.33
CA ARG A 232 -16.64 7.28 -4.07
C ARG A 232 -15.75 6.33 -3.27
N SER A 233 -14.51 6.12 -3.70
CA SER A 233 -13.61 5.15 -3.06
C SER A 233 -13.32 5.49 -1.60
N GLN A 234 -13.07 6.76 -1.29
CA GLN A 234 -12.79 7.20 0.08
C GLN A 234 -13.97 6.91 1.02
N VAL A 235 -15.19 7.26 0.60
CA VAL A 235 -16.40 7.01 1.39
C VAL A 235 -16.69 5.53 1.52
N LEU A 236 -16.56 4.77 0.43
CA LEU A 236 -16.79 3.33 0.44
C LEU A 236 -15.88 2.64 1.45
N TYR A 237 -14.58 2.91 1.43
CA TYR A 237 -13.65 2.23 2.36
C TYR A 237 -13.89 2.65 3.82
N ALA A 238 -14.28 3.90 4.07
CA ALA A 238 -14.65 4.35 5.42
C ALA A 238 -15.93 3.64 5.91
N ALA A 239 -16.96 3.54 5.06
CA ALA A 239 -18.20 2.84 5.36
C ALA A 239 -17.94 1.34 5.60
N LEU A 240 -17.21 0.68 4.70
CA LEU A 240 -16.86 -0.74 4.83
C LEU A 240 -16.05 -1.04 6.09
N SER A 241 -15.13 -0.16 6.49
CA SER A 241 -14.32 -0.34 7.71
C SER A 241 -15.17 -0.32 8.98
N ARG A 242 -16.24 0.49 9.00
CA ARG A 242 -17.20 0.54 10.11
C ARG A 242 -18.17 -0.63 10.05
N TRP A 243 -18.67 -0.93 8.84
CA TRP A 243 -19.67 -1.99 8.63
C TRP A 243 -19.11 -3.36 8.96
N TYR A 244 -17.83 -3.61 8.63
CA TYR A 244 -17.14 -4.84 8.99
C TYR A 244 -17.25 -5.20 10.48
N VAL A 245 -17.13 -4.21 11.37
CA VAL A 245 -17.17 -4.41 12.83
C VAL A 245 -18.59 -4.70 13.32
N ASP A 246 -19.58 -4.16 12.62
CA ASP A 246 -20.99 -4.18 13.02
C ASP A 246 -21.72 -5.41 12.47
N ASP A 247 -21.61 -5.65 11.16
CA ASP A 247 -22.31 -6.71 10.43
C ASP A 247 -21.52 -7.15 9.19
N LEU A 248 -20.66 -8.14 9.38
CA LEU A 248 -19.85 -8.72 8.30
C LEU A 248 -20.71 -9.45 7.25
N ASP A 249 -21.73 -10.20 7.68
CA ASP A 249 -22.53 -11.00 6.74
C ASP A 249 -23.34 -10.10 5.81
N GLY A 250 -23.95 -9.04 6.36
CA GLY A 250 -24.63 -8.01 5.57
C GLY A 250 -23.68 -7.25 4.64
N LEU A 251 -22.47 -6.92 5.09
CA LEU A 251 -21.44 -6.31 4.24
C LEU A 251 -21.08 -7.21 3.05
N LEU A 252 -20.77 -8.49 3.29
CA LEU A 252 -20.38 -9.42 2.22
C LEU A 252 -21.54 -9.68 1.25
N ALA A 253 -22.77 -9.83 1.75
CA ALA A 253 -23.97 -9.96 0.93
C ALA A 253 -24.18 -8.73 0.06
N ARG A 254 -24.01 -7.53 0.63
CA ARG A 254 -24.21 -6.29 -0.12
C ARG A 254 -23.14 -6.05 -1.17
N VAL A 255 -21.88 -6.33 -0.85
CA VAL A 255 -20.75 -6.25 -1.79
C VAL A 255 -20.98 -7.20 -2.97
N ALA A 256 -21.47 -8.41 -2.72
CA ALA A 256 -21.80 -9.37 -3.78
C ALA A 256 -22.93 -8.87 -4.72
N ALA A 257 -23.88 -8.08 -4.19
CA ALA A 257 -24.99 -7.51 -4.96
C ALA A 257 -24.63 -6.25 -5.79
N VAL A 258 -23.39 -5.76 -5.74
CA VAL A 258 -22.93 -4.62 -6.56
C VAL A 258 -22.94 -5.00 -8.04
N GLN A 259 -23.67 -4.23 -8.85
CA GLN A 259 -23.89 -4.52 -10.28
C GLN A 259 -22.64 -4.33 -11.15
N ASP A 260 -21.84 -3.29 -10.87
CA ASP A 260 -20.58 -3.06 -11.59
C ASP A 260 -19.55 -4.13 -11.22
N GLU A 261 -19.18 -4.97 -12.18
CA GLU A 261 -18.29 -6.11 -11.96
C GLU A 261 -16.88 -5.70 -11.51
N ARG A 262 -16.34 -4.60 -12.06
CA ARG A 262 -15.01 -4.11 -11.70
C ARG A 262 -15.00 -3.60 -10.27
N GLN A 263 -15.99 -2.80 -9.91
CA GLN A 263 -16.16 -2.26 -8.58
C GLN A 263 -16.44 -3.37 -7.57
N ARG A 264 -17.32 -4.32 -7.91
CA ARG A 264 -17.60 -5.50 -7.08
C ARG A 264 -16.32 -6.28 -6.76
N ARG A 265 -15.50 -6.60 -7.77
CA ARG A 265 -14.23 -7.31 -7.54
C ARG A 265 -13.27 -6.53 -6.64
N GLN A 266 -13.18 -5.21 -6.81
CA GLN A 266 -12.34 -4.37 -5.95
C GLN A 266 -12.82 -4.35 -4.50
N LEU A 267 -14.14 -4.26 -4.28
CA LEU A 267 -14.74 -4.27 -2.95
C LEU A 267 -14.62 -5.65 -2.29
N GLN A 268 -14.80 -6.74 -3.05
CA GLN A 268 -14.59 -8.11 -2.59
C GLN A 268 -13.14 -8.33 -2.14
N GLN A 269 -12.17 -7.90 -2.95
CA GLN A 269 -10.75 -8.00 -2.59
C GLN A 269 -10.45 -7.23 -1.30
N TRP A 270 -10.93 -6.00 -1.19
CA TRP A 270 -10.73 -5.19 0.01
C TRP A 270 -11.37 -5.85 1.24
N ALA A 271 -12.62 -6.31 1.13
CA ALA A 271 -13.36 -6.93 2.22
C ALA A 271 -12.66 -8.21 2.69
N VAL A 272 -12.29 -9.10 1.77
CA VAL A 272 -11.54 -10.33 2.07
C VAL A 272 -10.26 -10.02 2.82
N MET A 273 -9.44 -9.07 2.33
CA MET A 273 -8.17 -8.74 2.98
C MET A 273 -8.38 -8.09 4.35
N ARG A 274 -9.43 -7.28 4.53
CA ARG A 274 -9.73 -6.65 5.81
C ARG A 274 -10.25 -7.65 6.84
N VAL A 275 -11.16 -8.53 6.43
CA VAL A 275 -11.66 -9.63 7.25
C VAL A 275 -10.50 -10.53 7.65
N GLY A 276 -9.61 -10.86 6.70
CA GLY A 276 -8.47 -11.73 6.95
C GLY A 276 -7.47 -11.23 8.00
N GLN A 277 -7.45 -9.93 8.31
CA GLN A 277 -6.62 -9.37 9.38
C GLN A 277 -7.15 -9.72 10.79
N HIS A 278 -8.43 -10.06 10.91
CA HIS A 278 -9.11 -10.24 12.18
C HIS A 278 -9.73 -11.63 12.33
N ASP A 279 -10.27 -12.17 11.23
CA ASP A 279 -10.93 -13.47 11.12
C ASP A 279 -10.51 -14.14 9.81
N PHE A 280 -9.36 -14.82 9.87
CA PHE A 280 -8.74 -15.46 8.73
C PHE A 280 -9.60 -16.58 8.12
N ASP A 281 -10.25 -17.37 8.98
CA ASP A 281 -11.03 -18.53 8.56
C ASP A 281 -12.22 -18.08 7.73
N ARG A 282 -12.95 -17.08 8.24
CA ARG A 282 -14.10 -16.52 7.55
C ARG A 282 -13.71 -15.83 6.25
N ALA A 283 -12.53 -15.19 6.19
CA ALA A 283 -11.99 -14.61 4.97
C ALA A 283 -11.64 -15.66 3.91
N ILE A 284 -11.03 -16.78 4.30
CA ILE A 284 -10.70 -17.88 3.39
C ILE A 284 -11.95 -18.58 2.89
N ASP A 285 -12.92 -18.85 3.77
CA ASP A 285 -14.18 -19.49 3.40
C ASP A 285 -14.90 -18.64 2.35
N TYR A 286 -15.06 -17.35 2.62
CA TYR A 286 -15.67 -16.44 1.66
C TYR A 286 -14.86 -16.34 0.37
N ALA A 287 -13.54 -16.15 0.43
CA ALA A 287 -12.69 -16.08 -0.75
C ALA A 287 -12.81 -17.36 -1.61
N SER A 288 -12.88 -18.53 -0.98
CA SER A 288 -13.00 -19.82 -1.67
C SER A 288 -14.32 -19.97 -2.46
N THR A 289 -15.36 -19.22 -2.11
CA THR A 289 -16.62 -19.17 -2.87
C THR A 289 -16.53 -18.30 -4.14
N LEU A 290 -15.54 -17.42 -4.23
CA LEU A 290 -15.42 -16.48 -5.36
C LEU A 290 -14.75 -17.13 -6.57
N GLU A 291 -15.24 -16.84 -7.77
CA GLU A 291 -14.58 -17.23 -9.01
C GLU A 291 -13.21 -16.54 -9.16
N GLY A 292 -12.18 -17.31 -9.53
CA GLY A 292 -10.82 -16.78 -9.72
C GLY A 292 -10.08 -16.41 -8.42
N SER A 293 -10.54 -16.91 -7.27
CA SER A 293 -10.05 -16.56 -5.93
C SER A 293 -8.64 -17.02 -5.57
N ASN A 294 -7.95 -17.78 -6.42
CA ASN A 294 -6.61 -18.29 -6.14
C ASN A 294 -5.64 -17.19 -5.66
N ARG A 295 -5.70 -16.00 -6.28
CA ARG A 295 -4.86 -14.85 -5.88
C ARG A 295 -5.24 -14.27 -4.52
N LEU A 296 -6.53 -14.27 -4.17
CA LEU A 296 -7.02 -13.77 -2.88
C LEU A 296 -6.62 -14.72 -1.75
N VAL A 297 -6.86 -16.02 -1.94
CA VAL A 297 -6.45 -17.05 -0.97
C VAL A 297 -4.94 -17.02 -0.76
N GLU A 298 -4.15 -16.91 -1.83
CA GLU A 298 -2.70 -16.78 -1.71
C GLU A 298 -2.30 -15.52 -0.93
N SER A 299 -2.93 -14.37 -1.19
CA SER A 299 -2.65 -13.12 -0.48
C SER A 299 -2.98 -13.20 1.01
N LEU A 300 -4.10 -13.84 1.37
CA LEU A 300 -4.45 -14.11 2.76
C LEU A 300 -3.37 -14.96 3.43
N ILE A 301 -3.05 -16.11 2.83
CA ILE A 301 -2.07 -17.07 3.37
C ILE A 301 -0.70 -16.41 3.55
N ARG A 302 -0.25 -15.59 2.59
CA ARG A 302 0.98 -14.81 2.71
C ARG A 302 0.94 -13.82 3.86
N THR A 303 -0.20 -13.15 4.08
CA THR A 303 -0.37 -12.21 5.19
C THR A 303 -0.28 -12.93 6.53
N LEU A 304 -0.95 -14.08 6.67
CA LEU A 304 -0.86 -14.90 7.88
C LEU A 304 0.57 -15.41 8.09
N ALA A 305 1.23 -15.86 7.03
CA ALA A 305 2.60 -16.39 7.10
C ALA A 305 3.66 -15.35 7.48
N GLN A 306 3.40 -14.04 7.30
CA GLN A 306 4.29 -12.98 7.77
C GLN A 306 4.35 -12.89 9.29
N THR A 307 3.26 -13.24 9.97
CA THR A 307 3.15 -13.14 11.43
C THR A 307 3.23 -14.49 12.12
N ASP A 308 2.66 -15.53 11.50
CA ASP A 308 2.57 -16.87 12.04
C ASP A 308 2.59 -17.92 10.90
N PRO A 309 3.78 -18.27 10.40
CA PRO A 309 3.94 -19.25 9.33
C PRO A 309 3.53 -20.67 9.75
N ALA A 310 3.64 -21.03 11.04
CA ALA A 310 3.21 -22.34 11.53
C ALA A 310 1.69 -22.50 11.43
N THR A 311 0.93 -21.49 11.88
CA THR A 311 -0.53 -21.48 11.70
C THR A 311 -0.90 -21.46 10.22
N ALA A 312 -0.20 -20.70 9.38
CA ALA A 312 -0.43 -20.71 7.93
C ALA A 312 -0.28 -22.13 7.34
N MET A 313 0.77 -22.88 7.73
CA MET A 313 0.98 -24.26 7.28
C MET A 313 -0.14 -25.20 7.75
N ALA A 314 -0.58 -25.08 9.01
CA ALA A 314 -1.69 -25.87 9.54
C ALA A 314 -3.00 -25.63 8.76
N ARG A 315 -3.25 -24.40 8.32
CA ARG A 315 -4.42 -24.06 7.48
C ARG A 315 -4.29 -24.58 6.06
N ILE A 316 -3.10 -24.48 5.46
CA ILE A 316 -2.85 -25.04 4.13
C ILE A 316 -3.14 -26.54 4.13
N ALA A 317 -2.75 -27.26 5.18
CA ALA A 317 -3.00 -28.70 5.31
C ALA A 317 -4.50 -29.08 5.19
N GLN A 318 -5.42 -28.19 5.59
CA GLN A 318 -6.88 -28.40 5.49
C GLN A 318 -7.42 -28.19 4.06
N THR A 319 -6.63 -27.64 3.14
CA THR A 319 -7.04 -27.42 1.75
C THR A 319 -7.17 -28.76 1.02
N SER A 320 -8.35 -29.09 0.48
CA SER A 320 -8.61 -30.37 -0.19
C SER A 320 -7.90 -30.53 -1.54
N ALA A 321 -7.73 -29.45 -2.30
CA ALA A 321 -7.07 -29.47 -3.60
C ALA A 321 -5.53 -29.63 -3.46
N THR A 322 -5.01 -30.81 -3.78
CA THR A 322 -3.58 -31.17 -3.58
C THR A 322 -2.59 -30.23 -4.27
N VAL A 323 -2.82 -29.85 -5.53
CA VAL A 323 -1.92 -28.94 -6.26
C VAL A 323 -1.91 -27.54 -5.61
N ARG A 324 -3.08 -27.03 -5.22
CA ARG A 324 -3.19 -25.74 -4.53
C ARG A 324 -2.47 -25.78 -3.19
N ARG A 325 -2.64 -26.87 -2.43
CA ARG A 325 -1.97 -27.11 -1.15
C ARG A 325 -0.44 -27.03 -1.29
N GLN A 326 0.12 -27.79 -2.23
CA GLN A 326 1.58 -27.83 -2.45
C GLN A 326 2.13 -26.45 -2.87
N ASN A 327 1.42 -25.73 -3.73
CA ASN A 327 1.84 -24.40 -4.17
C ASN A 327 1.84 -23.38 -3.01
N LEU A 328 0.78 -23.36 -2.21
CA LEU A 328 0.69 -22.47 -1.04
C LEU A 328 1.74 -22.83 0.02
N SER A 329 1.93 -24.13 0.27
CA SER A 329 2.93 -24.65 1.20
C SER A 329 4.35 -24.25 0.77
N ALA A 330 4.70 -24.43 -0.50
CA ALA A 330 6.01 -24.03 -1.03
C ALA A 330 6.26 -22.52 -0.85
N ILE A 331 5.23 -21.69 -1.04
CA ILE A 331 5.29 -20.24 -0.81
C ILE A 331 5.58 -19.94 0.67
N VAL A 332 4.78 -20.51 1.57
CA VAL A 332 4.89 -20.24 3.02
C VAL A 332 6.21 -20.76 3.57
N LEU A 333 6.64 -21.96 3.18
CA LEU A 333 7.94 -22.52 3.59
C LEU A 333 9.10 -21.64 3.15
N GLY A 334 9.08 -21.13 1.91
CA GLY A 334 10.12 -20.21 1.43
C GLY A 334 10.15 -18.90 2.23
N MET A 335 8.99 -18.36 2.58
CA MET A 335 8.89 -17.16 3.43
C MET A 335 9.37 -17.43 4.86
N TRP A 336 8.94 -18.55 5.45
CA TRP A 336 9.30 -18.94 6.81
C TRP A 336 10.81 -19.11 6.92
N VAL A 337 11.45 -19.81 5.99
CA VAL A 337 12.91 -19.97 5.95
C VAL A 337 13.63 -18.62 5.87
N GLY A 338 13.08 -17.65 5.15
CA GLY A 338 13.63 -16.30 5.08
C GLY A 338 13.55 -15.51 6.40
N GLN A 339 12.56 -15.79 7.25
CA GLN A 339 12.31 -15.11 8.52
C GLN A 339 12.97 -15.81 9.71
N ASP A 340 12.80 -17.13 9.81
CA ASP A 340 13.33 -17.99 10.86
C ASP A 340 13.69 -19.37 10.24
N PRO A 341 14.92 -19.51 9.71
CA PRO A 341 15.34 -20.75 9.06
C PRO A 341 15.42 -21.94 10.01
N ASP A 342 15.75 -21.72 11.29
CA ASP A 342 15.91 -22.81 12.25
C ASP A 342 14.53 -23.39 12.63
N ALA A 343 13.54 -22.53 12.89
CA ALA A 343 12.16 -22.98 13.14
C ALA A 343 11.51 -23.63 11.90
N ALA A 344 11.75 -23.06 10.71
CA ALA A 344 11.22 -23.63 9.46
C ALA A 344 11.81 -25.03 9.18
N LEU A 345 13.10 -25.25 9.42
CA LEU A 345 13.71 -26.56 9.23
C LEU A 345 13.25 -27.58 10.28
N ALA A 346 13.01 -27.17 11.53
CA ALA A 346 12.39 -28.06 12.51
C ALA A 346 11.00 -28.55 12.04
N TYR A 347 10.22 -27.69 11.38
CA TYR A 347 8.97 -28.11 10.74
C TYR A 347 9.22 -29.07 9.57
N VAL A 348 10.17 -28.78 8.69
CA VAL A 348 10.55 -29.64 7.56
C VAL A 348 10.93 -31.05 8.03
N ASP A 349 11.72 -31.18 9.10
CA ASP A 349 12.20 -32.47 9.61
C ASP A 349 11.08 -33.37 10.14
N THR A 350 9.96 -32.77 10.56
CA THR A 350 8.80 -33.50 11.12
C THR A 350 7.69 -33.71 10.09
N SER A 351 7.81 -33.13 8.89
CA SER A 351 6.74 -33.08 7.89
C SER A 351 7.06 -33.90 6.65
N THR A 352 6.05 -34.58 6.09
CA THR A 352 6.19 -35.21 4.76
C THR A 352 5.94 -34.15 3.67
N LEU A 353 7.03 -33.68 3.06
CA LEU A 353 6.98 -32.66 2.00
C LEU A 353 7.25 -33.25 0.62
N SER A 354 6.66 -32.64 -0.39
CA SER A 354 6.95 -32.93 -1.80
C SER A 354 8.29 -32.33 -2.24
N ALA A 355 8.83 -32.85 -3.35
CA ALA A 355 10.05 -32.32 -3.94
C ALA A 355 9.94 -30.83 -4.32
N ALA A 356 8.74 -30.35 -4.70
CA ALA A 356 8.51 -28.95 -5.04
C ALA A 356 8.61 -28.03 -3.81
N GLU A 357 8.08 -28.47 -2.67
CA GLU A 357 8.16 -27.75 -1.40
C GLU A 357 9.61 -27.69 -0.90
N LEU A 358 10.33 -28.82 -0.92
CA LEU A 358 11.75 -28.86 -0.57
C LEU A 358 12.63 -28.02 -1.51
N THR A 359 12.26 -27.92 -2.78
CA THR A 359 12.94 -27.03 -3.75
C THR A 359 12.77 -25.55 -3.37
N SER A 360 11.62 -25.17 -2.80
CA SER A 360 11.39 -23.82 -2.29
C SER A 360 12.22 -23.56 -1.02
N VAL A 361 12.19 -24.51 -0.06
CA VAL A 361 13.00 -24.47 1.17
C VAL A 361 14.48 -24.32 0.84
N GLY A 362 15.00 -25.14 -0.07
CA GLY A 362 16.41 -25.14 -0.44
C GLY A 362 16.88 -23.81 -1.03
N ARG A 363 16.09 -23.20 -1.93
CA ARG A 363 16.39 -21.88 -2.49
C ARG A 363 16.37 -20.79 -1.43
N ALA A 364 15.35 -20.77 -0.59
CA ALA A 364 15.25 -19.78 0.49
C ALA A 364 16.40 -19.94 1.49
N TYR A 365 16.71 -21.18 1.87
CA TYR A 365 17.71 -21.48 2.89
C TYR A 365 19.11 -21.09 2.40
N ALA A 366 19.45 -21.46 1.17
CA ALA A 366 20.70 -21.03 0.55
C ALA A 366 20.79 -19.52 0.35
N GLY A 367 19.65 -18.83 0.22
CA GLY A 367 19.59 -17.37 0.15
C GLY A 367 19.95 -16.67 1.46
N VAL A 368 19.75 -17.30 2.62
CA VAL A 368 20.02 -16.71 3.95
C VAL A 368 21.21 -17.33 4.67
N ARG A 369 21.46 -18.63 4.51
CA ARG A 369 22.53 -19.41 5.16
C ARG A 369 23.15 -20.42 4.18
N PRO A 370 23.93 -19.96 3.18
CA PRO A 370 24.38 -20.79 2.07
C PRO A 370 25.27 -21.98 2.50
N GLU A 371 26.09 -21.83 3.54
CA GLU A 371 26.95 -22.91 4.04
C GLU A 371 26.12 -24.05 4.65
N ARG A 372 25.21 -23.73 5.58
CA ARG A 372 24.35 -24.74 6.19
C ARG A 372 23.35 -25.34 5.19
N ALA A 373 22.89 -24.55 4.23
CA ALA A 373 22.03 -25.04 3.16
C ALA A 373 22.76 -26.02 2.24
N THR A 374 24.06 -25.87 2.07
CA THR A 374 24.90 -26.83 1.33
C THR A 374 24.95 -28.17 2.05
N ASP A 375 25.25 -28.17 3.36
CA ASP A 375 25.27 -29.39 4.18
C ASP A 375 23.90 -30.09 4.17
N TRP A 376 22.83 -29.30 4.36
CA TRP A 376 21.45 -29.78 4.28
C TRP A 376 21.13 -30.39 2.90
N ALA A 377 21.46 -29.70 1.81
CA ALA A 377 21.21 -30.18 0.45
C ALA A 377 21.93 -31.50 0.15
N MET A 378 23.19 -31.63 0.60
CA MET A 378 23.98 -32.85 0.43
C MET A 378 23.46 -34.02 1.26
N SER A 379 22.73 -33.75 2.36
CA SER A 379 22.08 -34.77 3.18
C SER A 379 20.76 -35.29 2.60
N LEU A 380 20.15 -34.58 1.64
CA LEU A 380 18.86 -34.97 1.06
C LEU A 380 18.97 -36.29 0.29
N PRO A 381 17.98 -37.20 0.38
CA PRO A 381 17.86 -38.37 -0.50
C PRO A 381 17.81 -38.03 -2.00
N ASP A 382 18.19 -38.99 -2.86
CA ASP A 382 18.30 -38.78 -4.32
C ASP A 382 16.96 -38.46 -5.02
N GLU A 383 15.84 -38.91 -4.46
CA GLU A 383 14.50 -38.55 -4.93
C GLU A 383 14.23 -37.03 -4.85
N TYR A 384 15.01 -36.30 -4.04
CA TYR A 384 14.98 -34.84 -3.93
C TYR A 384 16.13 -34.14 -4.66
N SER A 385 16.71 -34.79 -5.69
CA SER A 385 17.77 -34.22 -6.54
C SER A 385 17.48 -32.79 -7.04
N ASN A 386 16.24 -32.47 -7.37
CA ASN A 386 15.84 -31.11 -7.76
C ASN A 386 15.98 -30.08 -6.62
N ALA A 387 15.64 -30.45 -5.39
CA ALA A 387 15.79 -29.58 -4.23
C ALA A 387 17.27 -29.41 -3.87
N ARG A 388 18.04 -30.51 -3.90
CA ARG A 388 19.51 -30.50 -3.74
C ARG A 388 20.14 -29.55 -4.75
N ARG A 389 19.85 -29.73 -6.04
CA ARG A 389 20.35 -28.89 -7.14
C ARG A 389 20.00 -27.41 -6.94
N ALA A 390 18.74 -27.08 -6.68
CA ALA A 390 18.32 -25.70 -6.51
C ALA A 390 18.98 -25.01 -5.30
N ALA A 391 19.16 -25.72 -4.19
CA ALA A 391 19.88 -25.23 -3.02
C ALA A 391 21.37 -24.98 -3.32
N LEU A 392 22.06 -25.97 -3.91
CA LEU A 392 23.49 -25.87 -4.22
C LEU A 392 23.77 -24.78 -5.25
N THR A 393 22.97 -24.69 -6.33
CA THR A 393 23.06 -23.62 -7.32
C THR A 393 22.94 -22.24 -6.67
N THR A 394 21.98 -22.09 -5.74
CA THR A 394 21.78 -20.83 -5.03
C THR A 394 22.95 -20.54 -4.08
N ALA A 395 23.45 -21.54 -3.34
CA ALA A 395 24.56 -21.38 -2.41
C ALA A 395 25.86 -21.00 -3.12
N VAL A 396 26.19 -21.69 -4.22
CA VAL A 396 27.34 -21.39 -5.09
C VAL A 396 27.26 -19.97 -5.63
N SER A 397 26.07 -19.54 -6.08
CA SER A 397 25.88 -18.19 -6.61
C SER A 397 26.03 -17.09 -5.54
N ARG A 398 25.97 -17.43 -4.25
CA ARG A 398 26.10 -16.48 -3.13
C ARG A 398 27.51 -16.42 -2.54
N SER A 399 28.32 -17.46 -2.75
CA SER A 399 29.64 -17.57 -2.12
C SER A 399 30.61 -18.34 -3.01
N HIS A 400 31.63 -17.65 -3.51
CA HIS A 400 32.69 -18.29 -4.29
C HIS A 400 33.44 -19.34 -3.44
N ALA A 401 33.57 -19.16 -2.12
CA ALA A 401 34.24 -20.11 -1.24
C ALA A 401 33.48 -21.45 -1.13
N ILE A 402 32.13 -21.41 -1.21
CA ILE A 402 31.31 -22.62 -1.33
C ILE A 402 31.52 -23.27 -2.69
N ALA A 403 31.61 -22.45 -3.74
CA ALA A 403 31.87 -22.93 -5.10
C ALA A 403 33.18 -23.72 -5.19
N ASP A 404 34.28 -23.17 -4.68
CA ASP A 404 35.59 -23.81 -4.69
C ASP A 404 35.53 -25.18 -3.98
N ARG A 405 34.95 -25.22 -2.77
CA ARG A 405 34.79 -26.46 -1.98
C ARG A 405 33.93 -27.51 -2.69
N LEU A 406 32.79 -27.11 -3.26
CA LEU A 406 31.87 -28.05 -3.90
C LEU A 406 32.44 -28.61 -5.21
N LEU A 407 33.15 -27.78 -5.98
CA LEU A 407 33.76 -28.24 -7.23
C LEU A 407 34.88 -29.26 -7.01
N GLU A 408 35.61 -29.17 -5.89
CA GLU A 408 36.59 -30.18 -5.44
C GLU A 408 35.92 -31.47 -4.93
N GLN A 409 34.73 -31.37 -4.32
CA GLN A 409 34.03 -32.54 -3.78
C GLN A 409 33.27 -33.35 -4.84
N LEU A 410 32.88 -32.72 -5.94
CA LEU A 410 31.97 -33.28 -6.94
C LEU A 410 32.68 -33.79 -8.22
N ASP A 411 33.98 -34.07 -8.12
CA ASP A 411 34.84 -34.53 -9.22
C ASP A 411 34.14 -35.64 -10.02
N GLU A 412 33.70 -35.30 -11.24
CA GLU A 412 33.02 -36.17 -12.22
C GLU A 412 31.50 -36.38 -12.09
N SER A 413 30.72 -35.36 -11.70
CA SER A 413 29.25 -35.40 -11.77
C SER A 413 28.62 -34.40 -12.77
N PRO A 414 27.45 -34.70 -13.39
CA PRO A 414 26.69 -33.71 -14.17
C PRO A 414 26.35 -32.44 -13.37
N LEU A 415 26.13 -32.60 -12.06
CA LEU A 415 25.87 -31.50 -11.14
C LEU A 415 27.09 -30.57 -11.02
N ARG A 416 28.32 -31.08 -11.01
CA ARG A 416 29.54 -30.27 -11.03
C ARG A 416 29.57 -29.33 -12.23
N ASN A 417 29.29 -29.87 -13.42
CA ASN A 417 29.31 -29.08 -14.66
C ASN A 417 28.24 -27.99 -14.67
N GLU A 418 27.06 -28.28 -14.10
CA GLU A 418 26.01 -27.26 -13.90
C GLU A 418 26.46 -26.17 -12.92
N LEU A 419 27.05 -26.56 -11.79
CA LEU A 419 27.53 -25.62 -10.77
C LEU A 419 28.73 -24.79 -11.24
N LEU A 420 29.52 -25.29 -12.18
CA LEU A 420 30.72 -24.61 -12.68
C LEU A 420 30.41 -23.22 -13.25
N LEU A 421 29.34 -23.07 -14.06
CA LEU A 421 28.93 -21.76 -14.57
C LEU A 421 28.49 -20.81 -13.44
N HIS A 422 27.79 -21.32 -12.43
CA HIS A 422 27.41 -20.53 -11.25
C HIS A 422 28.63 -20.10 -10.43
N ALA A 423 29.62 -21.00 -10.29
CA ALA A 423 30.88 -20.75 -9.62
C ALA A 423 31.69 -19.64 -10.31
N VAL A 424 31.80 -19.70 -11.64
CA VAL A 424 32.46 -18.67 -12.45
C VAL A 424 31.80 -17.31 -12.22
N ASN A 425 30.48 -17.24 -12.24
CA ASN A 425 29.77 -15.98 -12.02
C ASN A 425 29.99 -15.44 -10.60
N ALA A 426 29.86 -16.29 -9.56
CA ALA A 426 30.09 -15.88 -8.17
C ALA A 426 31.53 -15.40 -7.95
N LYS A 427 32.50 -16.09 -8.54
CA LYS A 427 33.91 -15.72 -8.47
C LYS A 427 34.18 -14.42 -9.21
N ALA A 428 33.57 -14.22 -10.38
CA ALA A 428 33.72 -13.01 -11.17
C ALA A 428 33.03 -11.79 -10.54
N GLU A 429 31.95 -12.00 -9.78
CA GLU A 429 31.33 -10.97 -8.95
C GLU A 429 32.21 -10.62 -7.74
N TYR A 430 32.93 -11.57 -7.16
CA TYR A 430 33.88 -11.28 -6.08
C TYR A 430 35.13 -10.56 -6.63
N ASP A 431 35.86 -11.22 -7.51
CA ASP A 431 37.08 -10.72 -8.13
C ASP A 431 37.16 -11.24 -9.59
N PRO A 432 36.89 -10.37 -10.58
CA PRO A 432 36.86 -10.78 -11.97
C PRO A 432 38.24 -11.16 -12.53
N ASP A 433 39.34 -10.63 -11.98
CA ASP A 433 40.70 -11.01 -12.41
C ASP A 433 41.05 -12.39 -11.90
N MET A 434 40.72 -12.65 -10.64
CA MET A 434 40.85 -13.97 -10.06
C MET A 434 39.97 -15.00 -10.79
N ALA A 435 38.78 -14.61 -11.27
CA ALA A 435 37.93 -15.48 -12.07
C ALA A 435 38.52 -15.72 -13.46
N LEU A 436 39.04 -14.68 -14.13
CA LEU A 436 39.66 -14.79 -15.44
C LEU A 436 40.88 -15.69 -15.43
N GLU A 437 41.71 -15.60 -14.39
CA GLU A 437 42.86 -16.51 -14.23
C GLU A 437 42.39 -17.94 -13.96
N TRP A 438 41.39 -18.11 -13.09
CA TRP A 438 40.90 -19.42 -12.70
C TRP A 438 40.26 -20.19 -13.85
N ILE A 439 39.52 -19.53 -14.75
CA ILE A 439 38.89 -20.24 -15.86
C ILE A 439 39.89 -20.81 -16.88
N LYS A 440 41.15 -20.35 -16.90
CA LYS A 440 42.18 -20.83 -17.84
C LYS A 440 42.44 -22.32 -17.71
N GLN A 441 42.30 -22.89 -16.51
CA GLN A 441 42.44 -24.33 -16.30
C GLN A 441 41.38 -25.15 -17.04
N TYR A 442 40.26 -24.52 -17.42
CA TYR A 442 39.16 -25.11 -18.16
C TYR A 442 39.20 -24.80 -19.67
N GLU A 443 40.29 -24.26 -20.22
CA GLU A 443 40.41 -23.88 -21.65
C GLU A 443 40.07 -25.00 -22.64
N ARG A 444 40.21 -26.27 -22.22
CA ARG A 444 39.91 -27.45 -23.04
C ARG A 444 38.48 -27.94 -22.88
N GLU A 445 37.70 -27.41 -21.94
CA GLU A 445 36.32 -27.78 -21.72
C GLU A 445 35.39 -27.11 -22.74
N GLN A 446 34.32 -27.82 -23.14
CA GLN A 446 33.40 -27.34 -24.16
C GLN A 446 32.69 -26.02 -23.79
N ASN A 447 32.44 -25.80 -22.50
CA ASN A 447 31.78 -24.63 -21.92
C ASN A 447 32.73 -23.46 -21.61
N TYR A 448 34.03 -23.56 -21.93
CA TYR A 448 34.99 -22.48 -21.71
C TYR A 448 34.58 -21.12 -22.32
N PRO A 449 34.05 -21.06 -23.56
CA PRO A 449 33.60 -19.80 -24.14
C PRO A 449 32.50 -19.12 -23.30
N ASP A 450 31.56 -19.91 -22.76
CA ASP A 450 30.46 -19.41 -21.93
C ASP A 450 30.97 -18.90 -20.57
N MET A 451 31.92 -19.63 -19.96
CA MET A 451 32.59 -19.20 -18.73
C MET A 451 33.33 -17.88 -18.94
N LYS A 452 34.12 -17.78 -20.00
CA LYS A 452 34.88 -16.57 -20.35
C LYS A 452 33.95 -15.38 -20.61
N GLN A 453 32.85 -15.60 -21.32
CA GLN A 453 31.83 -14.59 -21.53
C GLN A 453 31.25 -14.07 -20.21
N GLY A 454 30.92 -14.96 -19.26
CA GLY A 454 30.41 -14.58 -17.94
C GLY A 454 31.37 -13.66 -17.18
N VAL A 455 32.67 -14.01 -17.18
CA VAL A 455 33.73 -13.20 -16.56
C VAL A 455 33.87 -11.85 -17.27
N LEU A 456 33.94 -11.83 -18.60
CA LEU A 456 34.07 -10.60 -19.39
C LEU A 456 32.91 -9.62 -19.15
N LEU A 457 31.69 -10.12 -19.01
CA LEU A 457 30.53 -9.28 -18.68
C LEU A 457 30.58 -8.75 -17.25
N SER A 458 31.14 -9.51 -16.30
CA SER A 458 31.39 -9.00 -14.95
C SER A 458 32.42 -7.88 -14.96
N ILE A 459 33.51 -8.04 -15.71
CA ILE A 459 34.52 -6.99 -15.92
C ILE A 459 33.86 -5.77 -16.55
N ALA A 460 33.11 -5.94 -17.64
CA ALA A 460 32.55 -4.81 -18.38
C ALA A 460 31.56 -3.95 -17.59
N ARG A 461 30.83 -4.56 -16.64
CA ARG A 461 29.95 -3.82 -15.72
C ARG A 461 30.70 -2.93 -14.74
N ARG A 462 31.99 -3.19 -14.49
CA ARG A 462 32.84 -2.45 -13.55
C ARG A 462 33.86 -1.55 -14.24
N ASP A 463 34.47 -2.08 -15.29
CA ASP A 463 35.52 -1.49 -16.09
C ASP A 463 35.35 -1.93 -17.56
N PRO A 464 34.47 -1.25 -18.31
CA PRO A 464 34.23 -1.59 -19.71
C PRO A 464 35.45 -1.37 -20.61
N THR A 465 36.34 -0.44 -20.24
CA THR A 465 37.60 -0.20 -20.97
C THR A 465 38.50 -1.42 -20.89
N ARG A 466 38.67 -1.98 -19.69
CA ARG A 466 39.45 -3.20 -19.50
C ARG A 466 38.83 -4.42 -20.19
N ALA A 467 37.51 -4.58 -20.15
CA ALA A 467 36.85 -5.66 -20.88
C ALA A 467 37.09 -5.55 -22.40
N ALA A 468 37.05 -4.33 -22.93
CA ALA A 468 37.36 -4.03 -24.32
C ALA A 468 38.84 -4.31 -24.68
N GLU A 469 39.79 -4.02 -23.79
CA GLU A 469 41.20 -4.38 -23.97
C GLU A 469 41.38 -5.90 -24.04
N ILE A 470 40.77 -6.65 -23.11
CA ILE A 470 40.85 -8.11 -23.10
C ILE A 470 40.29 -8.70 -24.40
N ILE A 471 39.10 -8.23 -24.83
CA ILE A 471 38.52 -8.63 -26.11
C ILE A 471 39.50 -8.33 -27.24
N SER A 472 40.10 -7.15 -27.28
CA SER A 472 41.01 -6.73 -28.37
C SER A 472 42.29 -7.58 -28.43
N THR A 473 42.80 -8.02 -27.28
CA THR A 473 43.99 -8.89 -27.22
C THR A 473 43.72 -10.34 -27.62
N ASP A 474 42.47 -10.78 -27.50
CA ASP A 474 42.07 -12.18 -27.70
C ASP A 474 40.76 -12.28 -28.50
N LEU A 475 40.70 -11.52 -29.60
CA LEU A 475 39.54 -11.40 -30.48
C LEU A 475 39.11 -12.75 -31.06
N GLY A 476 40.07 -13.65 -31.31
CA GLY A 476 39.82 -14.97 -31.91
C GLY A 476 39.01 -15.93 -31.02
N SER A 477 38.96 -15.66 -29.72
CA SER A 477 38.18 -16.45 -28.76
C SER A 477 37.00 -15.68 -28.14
N ALA A 478 36.83 -14.40 -28.48
CA ALA A 478 35.71 -13.60 -28.03
C ALA A 478 34.44 -13.98 -28.82
N SER A 479 33.41 -14.48 -28.11
CA SER A 479 32.12 -14.74 -28.74
C SER A 479 31.45 -13.43 -29.17
N GLN A 480 30.59 -13.49 -30.20
CA GLN A 480 29.76 -12.35 -30.60
C GLN A 480 28.97 -11.79 -29.42
N GLN A 481 28.44 -12.67 -28.57
CA GLN A 481 27.69 -12.30 -27.37
C GLN A 481 28.55 -11.55 -26.36
N SER A 482 29.84 -11.87 -26.23
CA SER A 482 30.77 -11.13 -25.38
C SER A 482 30.92 -9.70 -25.87
N ILE A 483 31.18 -9.51 -27.16
CA ILE A 483 31.36 -8.17 -27.76
C ILE A 483 30.10 -7.33 -27.60
N VAL A 484 28.94 -7.90 -27.94
CA VAL A 484 27.64 -7.24 -27.78
C VAL A 484 27.39 -6.87 -26.31
N GLY A 485 27.64 -7.79 -25.38
CA GLY A 485 27.38 -7.51 -23.97
C GLY A 485 28.33 -6.49 -23.35
N VAL A 486 29.59 -6.43 -23.79
CA VAL A 486 30.51 -5.33 -23.41
C VAL A 486 30.03 -3.99 -23.97
N ALA A 487 29.58 -3.95 -25.23
CA ALA A 487 29.03 -2.73 -25.84
C ALA A 487 27.83 -2.20 -25.03
N GLN A 488 26.91 -3.08 -24.65
CA GLN A 488 25.74 -2.74 -23.85
C GLN A 488 26.12 -2.27 -22.44
N ALA A 489 27.02 -2.99 -21.76
CA ALA A 489 27.47 -2.63 -20.43
C ALA A 489 28.17 -1.27 -20.41
N TRP A 490 29.00 -0.99 -21.42
CA TRP A 490 29.68 0.30 -21.55
C TRP A 490 28.68 1.42 -21.83
N ALA A 491 27.83 1.24 -22.83
CA ALA A 491 26.86 2.27 -23.23
C ALA A 491 25.83 2.59 -22.13
N ALA A 492 25.62 1.69 -21.16
CA ALA A 492 24.78 1.97 -20.00
C ALA A 492 25.35 3.11 -19.12
N THR A 493 26.64 3.41 -19.25
CA THR A 493 27.34 4.47 -18.50
C THR A 493 27.92 5.56 -19.40
N ASP A 494 28.40 5.20 -20.59
CA ASP A 494 29.04 6.11 -21.56
C ASP A 494 28.82 5.57 -22.98
N VAL A 495 27.84 6.16 -23.65
CA VAL A 495 27.41 5.77 -25.01
C VAL A 495 28.48 6.14 -26.04
N ASP A 496 29.06 7.33 -25.93
CA ASP A 496 30.04 7.84 -26.89
C ASP A 496 31.32 7.01 -26.85
N ALA A 497 31.78 6.61 -25.66
CA ALA A 497 32.93 5.74 -25.51
C ALA A 497 32.65 4.32 -26.03
N ALA A 498 31.45 3.79 -25.79
CA ALA A 498 31.04 2.49 -26.31
C ALA A 498 30.98 2.48 -27.86
N GLU A 499 30.39 3.52 -28.47
CA GLU A 499 30.34 3.71 -29.92
C GLU A 499 31.77 3.78 -30.49
N ALA A 500 32.64 4.60 -29.88
CA ALA A 500 34.02 4.74 -30.30
C ALA A 500 34.83 3.44 -30.18
N TRP A 501 34.49 2.57 -29.22
CA TRP A 501 35.08 1.23 -29.13
C TRP A 501 34.56 0.30 -30.22
N VAL A 502 33.24 0.21 -30.42
CA VAL A 502 32.64 -0.64 -31.46
C VAL A 502 33.18 -0.28 -32.86
N ARG A 503 33.34 1.02 -33.15
CA ARG A 503 33.91 1.49 -34.43
C ARG A 503 35.38 1.06 -34.63
N ARG A 504 36.14 0.84 -33.54
CA ARG A 504 37.56 0.44 -33.56
C ARG A 504 37.81 -1.06 -33.58
N LEU A 505 36.81 -1.89 -33.27
CA LEU A 505 36.90 -3.35 -33.45
C LEU A 505 37.33 -3.67 -34.88
N PRO A 506 38.00 -4.79 -35.21
CA PRO A 506 38.35 -5.13 -36.60
C PRO A 506 37.13 -5.50 -37.44
N GLU A 507 37.24 -5.48 -38.77
CA GLU A 507 36.13 -5.83 -39.69
C GLU A 507 35.64 -7.28 -39.54
N THR A 508 36.52 -8.17 -39.07
CA THR A 508 36.17 -9.57 -38.78
C THR A 508 35.35 -9.74 -37.50
N ALA A 509 35.23 -8.70 -36.67
CA ALA A 509 34.42 -8.73 -35.46
C ALA A 509 32.95 -8.38 -35.76
N PRO A 510 32.00 -8.89 -34.96
CA PRO A 510 30.56 -8.60 -35.11
C PRO A 510 30.21 -7.17 -34.66
N ARG A 511 30.67 -6.17 -35.43
CA ARG A 511 30.39 -4.74 -35.21
C ARG A 511 28.92 -4.40 -35.33
N ASP A 512 28.26 -4.89 -36.38
CA ASP A 512 26.85 -4.58 -36.67
C ASP A 512 25.90 -5.03 -35.55
N PRO A 513 26.00 -6.27 -35.01
CA PRO A 513 25.27 -6.66 -33.80
C PRO A 513 25.56 -5.78 -32.58
N ALA A 514 26.80 -5.32 -32.39
CA ALA A 514 27.17 -4.47 -31.27
C ALA A 514 26.54 -3.07 -31.40
N PHE A 515 26.61 -2.44 -32.57
CA PHE A 515 25.91 -1.18 -32.85
C PHE A 515 24.41 -1.34 -32.62
N ALA A 516 23.78 -2.37 -33.20
CA ALA A 516 22.35 -2.62 -33.03
C ALA A 516 21.94 -2.74 -31.55
N SER A 517 22.79 -3.37 -30.73
CA SER A 517 22.53 -3.53 -29.30
C SER A 517 22.48 -2.20 -28.54
N ILE A 518 23.35 -1.25 -28.91
CA ILE A 518 23.35 0.10 -28.33
C ILE A 518 22.15 0.89 -28.88
N VAL A 519 21.81 0.75 -30.17
CA VAL A 519 20.66 1.44 -30.76
C VAL A 519 19.36 1.06 -30.04
N TYR A 520 19.16 -0.23 -29.73
CA TYR A 520 17.99 -0.70 -29.00
C TYR A 520 17.85 -0.09 -27.61
N MET A 521 18.95 0.27 -26.96
CA MET A 521 18.94 0.91 -25.65
C MET A 521 18.64 2.42 -25.75
N LEU A 522 19.20 3.08 -26.76
CA LEU A 522 19.05 4.52 -26.96
C LEU A 522 17.70 4.95 -27.53
N ALA A 523 17.01 4.07 -28.26
CA ALA A 523 15.82 4.42 -29.05
C ALA A 523 14.73 5.21 -28.28
N GLY A 524 14.60 5.01 -26.97
CA GLY A 524 13.64 5.73 -26.12
C GLY A 524 14.22 6.91 -25.31
N SER A 525 15.54 7.08 -25.27
CA SER A 525 16.23 8.11 -24.47
C SER A 525 16.94 9.16 -25.32
N ASP A 526 17.66 8.73 -26.36
CA ASP A 526 18.31 9.58 -27.36
C ASP A 526 18.06 9.00 -28.76
N PHE A 527 16.95 9.42 -29.35
CA PHE A 527 16.53 8.89 -30.65
C PHE A 527 17.47 9.31 -31.79
N ASP A 528 18.01 10.53 -31.76
CA ASP A 528 18.83 11.04 -32.86
C ASP A 528 20.18 10.33 -32.91
N GLN A 529 20.82 10.14 -31.75
CA GLN A 529 22.05 9.34 -31.66
C GLN A 529 21.78 7.88 -32.04
N ALA A 530 20.65 7.31 -31.61
CA ALA A 530 20.24 5.95 -31.99
C ALA A 530 20.09 5.80 -33.51
N LEU A 531 19.52 6.80 -34.18
CA LEU A 531 19.33 6.81 -35.63
C LEU A 531 20.65 6.98 -36.38
N ASP A 532 21.54 7.85 -35.92
CA ASP A 532 22.86 8.05 -36.54
C ASP A 532 23.72 6.79 -36.45
N MET A 533 23.74 6.16 -35.28
CA MET A 533 24.47 4.91 -35.10
C MET A 533 23.86 3.74 -35.88
N ALA A 534 22.54 3.71 -36.06
CA ALA A 534 21.88 2.73 -36.92
C ALA A 534 22.31 2.84 -38.40
N ALA A 535 22.73 4.02 -38.85
CA ALA A 535 23.22 4.23 -40.20
C ALA A 535 24.61 3.62 -40.44
N GLU A 536 25.39 3.33 -39.37
CA GLU A 536 26.69 2.65 -39.48
C GLU A 536 26.57 1.13 -39.64
N ILE A 537 25.36 0.57 -39.50
CA ILE A 537 25.12 -0.86 -39.63
C ILE A 537 25.15 -1.26 -41.12
N GLY A 538 26.14 -2.07 -41.48
CA GLY A 538 26.34 -2.55 -42.86
C GLY A 538 25.35 -3.65 -43.26
N ASP A 539 25.12 -4.60 -42.36
CA ASP A 539 24.19 -5.71 -42.56
C ASP A 539 22.76 -5.20 -42.72
N THR A 540 22.19 -5.48 -43.90
CA THR A 540 20.88 -4.97 -44.28
C THR A 540 19.75 -5.57 -43.45
N GLY A 541 19.90 -6.82 -42.98
CA GLY A 541 18.92 -7.48 -42.12
C GLY A 541 18.89 -6.90 -40.71
N ILE A 542 20.06 -6.64 -40.12
CA ILE A 542 20.20 -5.98 -38.82
C ILE A 542 19.71 -4.53 -38.92
N ARG A 543 20.12 -3.78 -39.94
CA ARG A 543 19.67 -2.39 -40.16
C ARG A 543 18.15 -2.30 -40.29
N SER A 544 17.53 -3.21 -41.06
CA SER A 544 16.06 -3.28 -41.18
C SER A 544 15.36 -3.62 -39.86
N SER A 545 15.99 -4.45 -39.02
CA SER A 545 15.45 -4.83 -37.71
C SER A 545 15.53 -3.68 -36.70
N VAL A 546 16.64 -2.95 -36.71
CA VAL A 546 16.84 -1.73 -35.91
C VAL A 546 15.86 -0.64 -36.36
N ALA A 547 15.69 -0.42 -37.66
CA ALA A 547 14.74 0.55 -38.20
C ALA A 547 13.30 0.29 -37.74
N ARG A 548 12.86 -0.98 -37.72
CA ARG A 548 11.53 -1.34 -37.18
C ARG A 548 11.40 -1.01 -35.71
N HIS A 549 12.46 -1.21 -34.92
CA HIS A 549 12.46 -0.87 -33.50
C HIS A 549 12.39 0.65 -33.29
N LEU A 550 13.21 1.43 -34.00
CA LEU A 550 13.16 2.90 -33.96
C LEU A 550 11.76 3.41 -34.36
N ALA A 551 11.16 2.83 -35.41
CA ALA A 551 9.82 3.20 -35.86
C ALA A 551 8.71 2.85 -34.84
N ASN A 552 8.93 1.84 -34.00
CA ASN A 552 8.04 1.53 -32.90
C ASN A 552 8.19 2.52 -31.74
N ALA A 553 9.43 2.91 -31.42
CA ALA A 553 9.74 3.90 -30.40
C ALA A 553 9.22 5.30 -30.77
N ASP A 554 9.44 5.75 -32.02
CA ASP A 554 8.88 6.99 -32.55
C ASP A 554 8.15 6.75 -33.90
N PRO A 555 6.82 6.56 -33.85
CA PRO A 555 5.98 6.35 -35.04
C PRO A 555 5.96 7.54 -36.00
N SER A 556 6.15 8.76 -35.48
CA SER A 556 6.03 9.99 -36.26
C SER A 556 7.20 10.16 -37.23
N ARG A 557 8.32 9.48 -36.95
CA ARG A 557 9.59 9.59 -37.68
C ARG A 557 9.86 8.45 -38.67
N ILE A 558 8.87 7.61 -38.99
CA ILE A 558 9.02 6.47 -39.91
C ILE A 558 9.64 6.88 -41.25
N GLY A 559 9.23 8.02 -41.83
CA GLY A 559 9.80 8.54 -43.08
C GLY A 559 11.29 8.88 -42.92
N THR A 560 11.63 9.66 -41.90
CA THR A 560 13.01 10.02 -41.58
C THR A 560 13.91 8.80 -41.33
N ILE A 561 13.40 7.77 -40.66
CA ILE A 561 14.13 6.51 -40.43
C ILE A 561 14.41 5.82 -41.76
N ALA A 562 13.41 5.69 -42.63
CA ALA A 562 13.56 5.03 -43.93
C ALA A 562 14.58 5.77 -44.80
N ASP A 563 14.49 7.09 -44.87
CA ASP A 563 15.39 7.93 -45.66
C ASP A 563 16.84 7.83 -45.14
N ARG A 564 17.03 7.98 -43.83
CA ARG A 564 18.37 7.99 -43.20
C ARG A 564 19.08 6.65 -43.31
N LEU A 565 18.34 5.54 -43.23
CA LEU A 565 18.88 4.19 -43.26
C LEU A 565 18.89 3.57 -44.68
N GLY A 566 18.50 4.34 -45.70
CA GLY A 566 18.46 3.89 -47.09
C GLY A 566 17.52 2.72 -47.31
N LEU A 567 16.38 2.69 -46.61
CA LEU A 567 15.35 1.66 -46.75
C LEU A 567 14.32 2.09 -47.81
N SER A 568 13.74 1.12 -48.52
CA SER A 568 12.77 1.40 -49.58
C SER A 568 11.47 2.02 -49.05
N GLU A 569 10.73 2.76 -49.90
CA GLU A 569 9.39 3.25 -49.55
C GLU A 569 8.45 2.11 -49.11
N THR A 570 8.65 0.90 -49.66
CA THR A 570 7.90 -0.31 -49.27
C THR A 570 8.06 -0.65 -47.78
N PHE A 571 9.22 -0.39 -47.18
CA PHE A 571 9.43 -0.58 -45.74
C PHE A 571 8.53 0.33 -44.90
N ALA A 572 8.49 1.62 -45.24
CA ALA A 572 7.69 2.60 -44.51
C ALA A 572 6.20 2.25 -44.57
N ASP A 573 5.72 1.80 -45.72
CA ASP A 573 4.34 1.36 -45.91
C ASP A 573 4.02 0.06 -45.18
N GLU A 574 4.94 -0.91 -45.17
CA GLU A 574 4.80 -2.15 -44.40
C GLU A 574 4.71 -1.89 -42.89
N VAL A 575 5.56 -1.02 -42.35
CA VAL A 575 5.53 -0.66 -40.93
C VAL A 575 4.24 0.09 -40.56
N ARG A 576 3.79 1.04 -41.39
CA ARG A 576 2.49 1.73 -41.18
C ARG A 576 1.31 0.76 -41.24
N LYS A 577 1.33 -0.17 -42.20
CA LYS A 577 0.28 -1.18 -42.40
C LYS A 577 0.22 -2.17 -41.24
N ALA A 578 1.36 -2.69 -40.76
CA ALA A 578 1.40 -3.59 -39.61
C ALA A 578 0.75 -2.97 -38.37
N ARG A 579 0.94 -1.66 -38.18
CA ARG A 579 0.36 -0.88 -37.07
C ARG A 579 -1.13 -0.62 -37.22
N SER A 580 -1.62 -0.36 -38.44
CA SER A 580 -3.05 -0.13 -38.68
C SER A 580 -3.90 -1.40 -38.56
N THR A 581 -3.30 -2.58 -38.76
CA THR A 581 -3.98 -3.89 -38.63
C THR A 581 -4.10 -4.44 -37.21
N GLY A 582 -3.70 -3.69 -36.17
CA GLY A 582 -3.99 -4.05 -34.77
C GLY A 582 -3.13 -5.14 -34.14
N PHE A 583 -1.95 -5.46 -34.69
CA PHE A 583 -0.91 -6.19 -33.95
C PHE A 583 -0.12 -5.19 -33.10
N GLY A 584 -0.74 -4.72 -32.02
CA GLY A 584 -0.08 -3.93 -30.99
C GLY A 584 0.82 -4.79 -30.10
N ALA A 585 2.06 -4.35 -29.91
CA ALA A 585 2.92 -4.63 -28.76
C ALA A 585 2.93 -6.09 -28.25
N GLY A 586 3.64 -6.97 -28.95
CA GLY A 586 4.00 -8.30 -28.41
C GLY A 586 4.01 -9.38 -29.48
N ALA A 587 5.17 -10.01 -29.67
CA ALA A 587 5.42 -11.15 -30.56
C ALA A 587 5.41 -10.87 -32.07
N VAL A 588 6.57 -10.43 -32.58
CA VAL A 588 7.04 -10.91 -33.88
C VAL A 588 8.11 -11.97 -33.60
N ARG A 589 7.72 -13.24 -33.71
CA ARG A 589 8.66 -14.36 -33.73
C ARG A 589 9.50 -14.29 -35.00
N VAL A 590 10.80 -14.44 -34.81
CA VAL A 590 11.80 -14.75 -35.83
C VAL A 590 11.35 -15.98 -36.62
N ARG A 591 11.43 -15.89 -37.94
CA ARG A 591 11.69 -17.03 -38.82
C ARG A 591 12.96 -16.75 -39.58
#